data_AF-D3AMP2-F1
#
_entry.id   AF-D3AMP2-F1
#
_cell.length_a   1.000
_cell.length_b   1.000
_cell.length_c   1.000
_cell.angle_alpha   90.00
_cell.angle_beta   90.00
_cell.angle_gamma   90.00
#
_symmetry.space_group_name_H-M   'P 1'
#
loop_
_entity.id
_entity.type
_entity.pdbx_description
1 polymer ?
#
loop_
_entity_poly.entity_id
_entity_poly.type
_entity_poly.pdbx_seq_one_letter_code
_entity_poly.pdbx_strand_id
1 'polypeptide(L)' 'MSKAEAARKLYEECKDMDIDETMELVLNAETEEEQDFFSMLSDFILQRKQKKVIAQKRF' A
#
# COMPACT_ATOMS: atom_id res chain seq x y z
N MET A 1 18.65 -8.29 -11.60
CA MET A 1 17.78 -7.17 -11.19
C MET A 1 18.44 -6.48 -10.01
N SER A 2 18.59 -5.17 -10.06
CA SER A 2 19.08 -4.41 -8.90
C SER A 2 18.01 -4.36 -7.81
N LYS A 3 18.42 -4.10 -6.56
CA LYS A 3 17.45 -3.89 -5.45
C LYS A 3 16.52 -2.71 -5.74
N ALA A 4 17.01 -1.68 -6.43
CA ALA A 4 16.21 -0.52 -6.81
C ALA A 4 15.16 -0.87 -7.88
N GLU A 5 15.49 -1.73 -8.85
CA GLU A 5 14.53 -2.24 -9.84
C GLU A 5 13.45 -3.10 -9.19
N ALA A 6 13.82 -3.97 -8.24
CA ALA A 6 12.88 -4.78 -7.50
C ALA A 6 11.92 -3.93 -6.66
N ALA A 7 12.43 -2.93 -5.94
CA ALA A 7 11.62 -1.98 -5.18
C ALA A 7 10.67 -1.18 -6.08
N ARG A 8 11.12 -0.80 -7.30
CA ARG A 8 10.28 -0.07 -8.25
C ARG A 8 9.15 -0.93 -8.80
N LYS A 9 9.40 -2.22 -9.04
CA LYS A 9 8.35 -3.16 -9.45
C LYS A 9 7.31 -3.35 -8.35
N LEU A 10 7.77 -3.59 -7.11
CA LEU A 10 6.88 -3.70 -5.95
C LEU A 10 5.99 -2.45 -5.80
N TYR A 11 6.57 -1.25 -5.92
CA TYR A 11 5.79 -0.01 -5.88
C TYR A 11 4.73 0.03 -6.99
N GLU A 12 5.09 -0.33 -8.23
CA GLU A 12 4.15 -0.29 -9.36
C GLU A 12 3.01 -1.32 -9.21
N GLU A 13 3.27 -2.46 -8.58
CA GLU A 13 2.27 -3.49 -8.28
C GLU A 13 1.33 -3.04 -7.15
N CYS A 14 1.85 -2.37 -6.11
CA CYS A 14 1.03 -2.02 -4.95
C CYS A 14 0.33 -0.65 -5.02
N LYS A 15 0.83 0.32 -5.81
CA LYS A 15 0.43 1.74 -5.74
C LYS A 15 -1.05 2.04 -6.01
N ASP A 16 -1.75 1.14 -6.68
CA ASP A 16 -3.15 1.31 -7.09
C ASP A 16 -4.07 0.25 -6.46
N MET A 17 -3.57 -0.51 -5.48
CA MET A 17 -4.38 -1.42 -4.68
C MET A 17 -5.53 -0.70 -4.00
N ASP A 18 -6.61 -1.43 -3.77
CA ASP A 18 -7.69 -0.99 -2.94
C ASP A 18 -7.52 -1.31 -1.45
N ILE A 19 -8.46 -0.80 -0.63
CA ILE A 19 -8.32 -0.94 0.83
C ILE A 19 -8.54 -2.40 1.24
N ASP A 20 -9.44 -3.11 0.57
CA ASP A 20 -9.74 -4.51 0.88
C ASP A 20 -8.54 -5.38 0.50
N GLU A 21 -7.93 -5.15 -0.67
CA GLU A 21 -6.70 -5.82 -1.10
C GLU A 21 -5.54 -5.58 -0.11
N THR A 22 -5.36 -4.34 0.37
CA THR A 22 -4.30 -4.05 1.36
C THR A 22 -4.58 -4.68 2.73
N MET A 23 -5.85 -4.79 3.12
CA MET A 23 -6.27 -5.44 4.36
C MET A 23 -6.05 -6.96 4.31
N GLU A 24 -6.29 -7.59 3.16
CA GLU A 24 -5.98 -9.01 2.95
C GLU A 24 -4.49 -9.32 3.15
N LEU A 25 -3.59 -8.43 2.70
CA LEU A 25 -2.15 -8.60 2.96
C LEU A 25 -1.83 -8.62 4.45
N VAL A 26 -2.36 -7.65 5.21
CA VAL A 26 -2.15 -7.54 6.66
C VAL A 26 -2.70 -8.77 7.40
N LEU A 27 -3.85 -9.29 6.98
CA LEU A 27 -4.48 -10.47 7.59
C LEU A 27 -3.75 -11.78 7.28
N ASN A 28 -3.12 -11.87 6.11
CA ASN A 28 -2.41 -13.08 5.66
C ASN A 28 -0.90 -13.03 5.93
N ALA A 29 -0.41 -11.99 6.61
CA ALA A 29 0.99 -11.89 7.00
C ALA A 29 1.42 -13.08 7.87
N GLU A 30 2.55 -13.69 7.54
CA GLU A 30 3.08 -14.87 8.26
C GLU A 30 3.85 -14.47 9.52
N THR A 31 4.38 -13.25 9.55
CA THR A 31 5.21 -12.73 10.64
C THR A 31 4.77 -11.33 11.06
N GLU A 32 5.12 -10.94 12.28
CA GLU A 32 4.89 -9.58 12.79
C GLU A 32 5.61 -8.52 11.94
N GLU A 33 6.84 -8.80 11.49
CA GLU A 33 7.59 -7.89 10.61
C GLU A 33 6.89 -7.70 9.25
N GLU A 34 6.35 -8.78 8.68
CA GLU A 34 5.59 -8.71 7.43
C GLU A 34 4.25 -7.99 7.63
N GLN A 35 3.58 -8.22 8.75
CA GLN A 35 2.35 -7.51 9.11
C GLN A 35 2.59 -6.00 9.25
N ASP A 36 3.68 -5.60 9.91
CA ASP A 36 4.09 -4.20 10.03
C ASP A 36 4.36 -3.59 8.65
N PHE A 37 5.06 -4.32 7.78
CA PHE A 37 5.33 -3.88 6.43
C PHE A 37 4.04 -3.64 5.63
N PHE A 38 3.10 -4.59 5.66
CA PHE A 38 1.81 -4.45 4.97
C PHE A 38 0.90 -3.39 5.60
N SER A 39 1.01 -3.16 6.90
CA SER A 39 0.30 -2.07 7.58
C SER A 39 0.80 -0.71 7.09
N MET A 40 2.11 -0.52 7.01
CA MET A 40 2.71 0.70 6.43
C MET A 40 2.30 0.91 4.97
N LEU A 41 2.22 -0.16 4.17
CA LEU A 41 1.77 -0.11 2.79
C LEU A 41 0.29 0.32 2.70
N SER A 42 -0.58 -0.29 3.52
CA SER A 42 -2.00 0.05 3.61
C SER A 42 -2.21 1.54 3.92
N ASP A 43 -1.48 2.05 4.92
CA ASP A 43 -1.51 3.46 5.31
C ASP A 43 -1.07 4.39 4.17
N PHE A 44 0.00 4.04 3.45
CA PHE A 44 0.46 4.81 2.30
C PHE A 44 -0.62 4.94 1.20
N ILE A 45 -1.29 3.82 0.88
CA ILE A 45 -2.36 3.78 -0.12
C ILE A 45 -3.57 4.60 0.34
N LEU A 46 -3.97 4.46 1.60
CA LEU A 46 -5.07 5.23 2.19
C LEU A 46 -4.80 6.73 2.13
N GLN A 47 -3.61 7.17 2.54
CA GLN A 47 -3.23 8.59 2.49
C GLN A 47 -3.23 9.15 1.06
N ARG A 48 -2.78 8.37 0.08
CA ARG A 48 -2.84 8.75 -1.34
C ARG A 48 -4.27 8.94 -1.82
N LYS A 49 -5.19 8.02 -1.47
CA LYS A 49 -6.62 8.13 -1.79
C LYS A 49 -7.25 9.35 -1.12
N GLN A 50 -6.97 9.59 0.16
CA GLN A 50 -7.45 10.76 0.90
C GLN A 50 -6.98 12.07 0.25
N LYS A 51 -5.69 12.18 -0.10
CA LYS A 51 -5.15 13.36 -0.82
C LYS A 51 -5.89 13.61 -2.14
N LYS A 52 -6.25 12.56 -2.87
CA LYS A 52 -7.03 12.66 -4.12
C LYS A 52 -8.46 13.16 -3.85
N VAL A 53 -9.15 12.63 -2.84
CA VAL A 53 -10.49 13.08 -2.43
C VAL A 53 -10.47 14.56 -2.03
N ILE A 54 -9.46 14.96 -1.26
CA ILE A 54 -9.28 16.34 -0.80
C ILE A 54 -9.07 17.28 -2.00
N ALA A 55 -8.17 16.91 -2.92
CA ALA A 55 -7.91 17.69 -4.13
C ALA A 55 -9.17 17.84 -5.02
N GLN A 56 -10.06 16.84 -4.99
CA GLN A 56 -11.31 16.85 -5.73
C GLN A 56 -12.45 17.59 -5.02
N LYS A 57 -12.24 18.09 -3.80
CA LYS A 57 -13.28 18.71 -2.95
C LYS A 57 -14.53 17.84 -2.75
N ARG A 58 -14.35 16.52 -2.71
CA ARG A 58 -15.43 15.52 -2.54
C ARG A 58 -15.60 15.14 -1.07
N PHE A 59 -15.91 16.13 -0.24
CA PHE A 59 -16.19 15.97 1.19
C PHE A 59 -17.61 16.43 1.51
#